data_AF-A0A3P5ZS52-F1
#
_entry.id   AF-A0A3P5ZS52-F1
#
_cell.length_a   1.000
_cell.length_b   1.000
_cell.length_c   1.000
_cell.angle_alpha   90.00
_cell.angle_beta   90.00
_cell.angle_gamma   90.00
#
_symmetry.space_group_name_H-M   'P 1'
#
loop_
_entity.id
_entity.type
_entity.pdbx_description
1 polymer ?
#
loop_
_entity_poly.entity_id
_entity_poly.type
_entity_poly.pdbx_seq_one_letter_code
_entity_poly.pdbx_strand_id
1 'polypeptide(L)'
;MKGLFKSKPRTPPDIVRQTRDLLVYADRSVSTPDLRESKSQEKLAELSKSLRESKLILYGNSEAEPVAEACAQLTLEFFKGETLRGLITSLPYLSLEGRKDATQVNSRLVASDYLESNIDLMDVLVDGFETHRSGVTLYGTMFRECIRHQIVAKSFFYYVQLPNFDIAADAAATFKELLTRQKSTVAEFLTKI
;
A
#
# COMPACT_ATOMS: atom_id res chain seq x y z
N MET A 1 -16.21 -29.41 30.48
CA MET A 1 -16.58 -28.88 29.15
C MET A 1 -16.31 -27.38 29.13
N LYS A 2 -15.18 -26.94 28.55
CA LYS A 2 -14.91 -25.51 28.32
C LYS A 2 -15.26 -25.23 26.86
N GLY A 3 -16.37 -24.54 26.65
CA GLY A 3 -16.83 -24.14 25.32
C GLY A 3 -15.77 -23.28 24.65
N LEU A 4 -15.22 -23.79 23.54
CA LEU A 4 -14.47 -22.97 22.61
C LEU A 4 -15.44 -21.94 22.03
N PHE A 5 -15.38 -20.71 22.55
CA PHE A 5 -15.84 -19.54 21.80
C PHE A 5 -14.95 -19.45 20.54
N LYS A 6 -15.34 -20.14 19.47
CA LYS A 6 -14.84 -19.81 18.14
C LYS A 6 -15.29 -18.39 17.88
N SER A 7 -14.35 -17.45 17.92
CA SER A 7 -14.59 -16.07 17.52
C SER A 7 -15.32 -16.08 16.18
N LYS A 8 -16.44 -15.36 16.12
CA LYS A 8 -17.23 -15.19 14.89
C LYS A 8 -16.28 -14.87 13.73
N PRO A 9 -16.40 -15.52 12.55
CA PRO A 9 -15.54 -15.20 11.41
C PRO A 9 -15.69 -13.71 11.13
N ARG A 10 -14.58 -12.97 11.21
CA ARG A 10 -14.59 -11.52 11.00
C ARG A 10 -14.97 -11.25 9.55
N THR A 11 -15.87 -10.30 9.35
CA THR A 11 -16.23 -9.89 7.99
C THR A 11 -15.10 -9.05 7.39
N PRO A 12 -14.96 -8.98 6.05
CA PRO A 12 -13.95 -8.12 5.43
C PRO A 12 -14.00 -6.67 5.94
N PRO A 13 -15.18 -6.03 6.10
CA PRO A 13 -15.27 -4.70 6.71
C PRO A 13 -14.73 -4.62 8.15
N ASP A 14 -14.95 -5.64 8.98
CA ASP A 14 -14.44 -5.65 10.36
C ASP A 14 -12.90 -5.72 10.37
N ILE A 15 -12.31 -6.48 9.46
CA ILE A 15 -10.85 -6.60 9.31
C ILE A 15 -10.24 -5.26 8.89
N VAL A 16 -10.87 -4.55 7.94
CA VAL A 16 -10.38 -3.24 7.50
C VAL A 16 -10.51 -2.19 8.61
N ARG A 17 -11.62 -2.18 9.35
CA ARG A 17 -11.79 -1.29 10.51
C ARG A 17 -10.73 -1.54 11.57
N GLN A 18 -10.50 -2.80 11.92
CA GLN A 18 -9.43 -3.16 12.84
C GLN A 18 -8.06 -2.73 12.31
N THR A 19 -7.79 -2.94 11.02
CA THR A 19 -6.55 -2.50 10.39
C THR A 19 -6.38 -0.98 10.54
N ARG A 20 -7.42 -0.20 10.25
CA ARG A 20 -7.41 1.27 10.40
C ARG A 20 -7.13 1.70 11.84
N ASP A 21 -7.79 1.09 12.82
CA ASP A 21 -7.57 1.40 14.23
C ASP A 21 -6.11 1.10 14.66
N LEU A 22 -5.52 0.05 14.10
CA LEU A 22 -4.13 -0.34 14.36
C LEU A 22 -3.11 0.56 13.66
N LEU A 23 -3.43 1.11 12.48
CA LEU A 23 -2.55 2.02 11.74
C LEU A 23 -2.22 3.30 12.52
N VAL A 24 -3.14 3.77 13.38
CA VAL A 24 -2.92 4.95 14.24
C VAL A 24 -1.71 4.77 15.18
N TYR A 25 -1.38 3.53 15.54
CA TYR A 25 -0.24 3.24 16.41
C TYR A 25 1.10 3.27 15.66
N ALA A 26 1.09 2.96 14.36
CA ALA A 26 2.27 3.14 13.51
C ALA A 26 2.60 4.63 13.36
N ASP A 27 1.58 5.46 13.14
CA ASP A 27 1.72 6.93 13.03
C ASP A 27 2.20 7.57 14.35
N ARG A 28 1.66 7.15 15.50
CA ARG A 28 2.08 7.66 16.82
C ARG A 28 3.49 7.26 17.25
N SER A 29 4.05 6.20 16.67
CA SER A 29 5.46 5.85 16.92
C SER A 29 6.44 6.93 16.43
N VAL A 30 5.98 7.79 15.51
CA VAL A 30 6.71 8.97 15.00
C VAL A 30 6.63 10.16 15.96
N SER A 31 5.47 10.37 16.59
CA SER A 31 5.18 11.61 17.33
C SER A 31 5.46 11.54 18.84
N THR A 32 5.49 10.35 19.45
CA THR A 32 5.68 10.19 20.90
C THR A 32 6.52 8.94 21.23
N PRO A 33 7.84 9.09 21.43
CA PRO A 33 8.75 7.97 21.74
C PRO A 33 8.48 7.30 23.11
N ASP A 34 7.77 7.97 24.02
CA ASP A 34 7.62 7.58 25.44
C ASP A 34 6.46 6.61 25.74
N LEU A 35 5.65 6.21 24.76
CA LEU A 35 4.58 5.23 24.99
C LEU A 35 5.11 3.81 24.86
N ARG A 36 5.49 3.22 26.02
CA ARG A 36 5.74 1.78 26.27
C ARG A 36 5.93 0.98 24.98
N GLU A 37 7.16 0.99 24.47
CA GLU A 37 7.61 0.33 23.24
C GLU A 37 7.01 -1.07 23.03
N SER A 38 6.86 -1.84 24.12
CA SER A 38 6.21 -3.15 24.16
C SER A 38 4.74 -3.15 23.69
N LYS A 39 3.93 -2.15 24.07
CA LYS A 39 2.52 -2.04 23.65
C LYS A 39 2.41 -1.65 22.17
N SER A 40 3.31 -0.79 21.69
CA SER A 40 3.36 -0.41 20.27
C SER A 40 3.76 -1.62 19.40
N GLN A 41 4.77 -2.37 19.81
CA GLN A 41 5.19 -3.60 19.13
C GLN A 41 4.09 -4.66 19.09
N GLU A 42 3.32 -4.84 20.17
CA GLU A 42 2.16 -5.73 20.18
C GLU A 42 1.12 -5.32 19.14
N LYS A 43 0.84 -4.01 19.02
CA LYS A 43 -0.10 -3.48 18.01
C LYS A 43 0.41 -3.59 16.58
N LEU A 44 1.71 -3.43 16.34
CA LEU A 44 2.31 -3.67 15.03
C LEU A 44 2.29 -5.15 14.63
N ALA A 45 2.41 -6.06 15.59
CA ALA A 45 2.23 -7.49 15.36
C ALA A 45 0.76 -7.84 15.03
N GLU A 46 -0.20 -7.26 15.76
CA GLU A 46 -1.63 -7.36 15.43
C GLU A 46 -1.96 -6.80 14.04
N LEU A 47 -1.32 -5.69 13.65
CA LEU A 47 -1.46 -5.09 12.33
C LEU A 47 -0.96 -6.04 11.24
N SER A 48 0.23 -6.61 11.43
CA SER A 48 0.81 -7.60 10.50
C SER A 48 -0.11 -8.81 10.32
N LYS A 49 -0.75 -9.28 11.41
CA LYS A 49 -1.75 -10.36 11.34
C LYS A 49 -2.99 -9.96 10.55
N SER A 50 -3.49 -8.73 10.75
CA SER A 50 -4.67 -8.22 10.04
C SER A 50 -4.40 -8.05 8.53
N LEU A 51 -3.17 -7.66 8.16
CA LEU A 51 -2.73 -7.59 6.77
C LEU A 51 -2.64 -8.97 6.12
N ARG A 52 -2.16 -9.96 6.87
CA ARG A 52 -2.17 -11.35 6.41
C ARG A 52 -3.59 -11.89 6.19
N GLU A 53 -4.52 -11.58 7.10
CA GLU A 53 -5.95 -11.91 6.93
C GLU A 53 -6.52 -11.24 5.67
N SER A 54 -6.22 -9.96 5.46
CA SER A 54 -6.64 -9.22 4.25
C SER A 54 -6.08 -9.83 2.96
N LYS A 55 -4.80 -10.22 2.98
CA LYS A 55 -4.14 -10.91 1.86
C LYS A 55 -4.80 -12.25 1.54
N LEU A 56 -5.14 -13.05 2.55
CA LEU A 56 -5.82 -14.34 2.34
C LEU A 56 -7.20 -14.16 1.70
N ILE A 57 -7.91 -13.07 2.01
CA ILE A 57 -9.17 -12.74 1.35
C ILE A 57 -8.94 -12.39 -0.13
N LEU A 58 -7.90 -11.59 -0.41
CA LEU A 58 -7.61 -11.06 -1.75
C LEU A 58 -6.99 -12.08 -2.72
N TYR A 59 -6.21 -13.03 -2.20
CA TYR A 59 -5.48 -14.03 -3.00
C TYR A 59 -5.98 -15.46 -2.80
N GLY A 60 -6.86 -15.70 -1.82
CA GLY A 60 -7.27 -17.05 -1.43
C GLY A 60 -6.20 -17.76 -0.59
N ASN A 61 -6.47 -19.03 -0.29
CA ASN A 61 -5.53 -19.93 0.36
C ASN A 61 -5.41 -21.24 -0.46
N SER A 62 -4.68 -22.23 0.04
CA SER A 62 -4.50 -23.52 -0.65
C SER A 62 -5.79 -24.35 -0.77
N GLU A 63 -6.85 -24.00 -0.06
CA GLU A 63 -8.11 -24.76 0.01
C GLU A 63 -9.29 -24.05 -0.67
N ALA A 64 -9.24 -22.73 -0.82
CA ALA A 64 -10.34 -21.91 -1.32
C ALA A 64 -9.82 -20.71 -2.15
N GLU A 65 -10.43 -20.55 -3.33
CA GLU A 65 -10.22 -19.38 -4.19
C GLU A 65 -10.81 -18.10 -3.56
N PRO A 66 -10.26 -16.92 -3.89
CA PRO A 66 -10.75 -15.65 -3.36
C PRO A 66 -12.18 -15.38 -3.83
N VAL A 67 -13.06 -15.08 -2.87
CA VAL A 67 -14.45 -14.72 -3.16
C VAL A 67 -14.50 -13.29 -3.67
N ALA A 68 -14.98 -13.09 -4.90
CA ALA A 68 -15.03 -11.78 -5.56
C ALA A 68 -15.78 -10.72 -4.73
N GLU A 69 -16.91 -11.09 -4.14
CA GLU A 69 -17.70 -10.21 -3.27
C GLU A 69 -16.91 -9.77 -2.02
N ALA A 70 -16.20 -10.70 -1.38
CA ALA A 70 -15.38 -10.39 -0.21
C ALA A 70 -14.20 -9.47 -0.57
N CYS A 71 -13.59 -9.68 -1.75
CA CYS A 71 -12.54 -8.81 -2.27
C CYS A 71 -13.05 -7.39 -2.54
N ALA A 72 -14.23 -7.28 -3.16
CA ALA A 72 -14.85 -5.98 -3.46
C ALA A 72 -15.18 -5.22 -2.16
N GLN A 73 -15.79 -5.90 -1.18
CA GLN A 73 -16.10 -5.30 0.12
C GLN A 73 -14.84 -4.83 0.86
N LEU A 74 -13.79 -5.64 0.85
CA LEU A 74 -12.51 -5.27 1.46
C LEU A 74 -11.90 -4.05 0.76
N THR A 75 -11.92 -4.02 -0.56
CA THR A 75 -11.39 -2.90 -1.37
C THR A 75 -12.14 -1.61 -1.10
N LEU A 76 -13.48 -1.65 -1.11
CA LEU A 76 -14.31 -0.49 -0.84
C LEU A 76 -14.11 0.07 0.57
N GLU A 77 -13.90 -0.79 1.57
CA GLU A 77 -13.60 -0.32 2.93
C GLU A 77 -12.18 0.24 3.07
N PHE A 78 -11.20 -0.28 2.33
CA PHE A 78 -9.85 0.26 2.32
C PHE A 78 -9.79 1.67 1.70
N PHE A 79 -10.64 1.92 0.71
CA PHE A 79 -10.80 3.25 0.10
C PHE A 79 -11.51 4.24 1.01
N LYS A 80 -12.20 3.77 2.05
CA LYS A 80 -12.75 4.65 3.08
C LYS A 80 -11.67 5.02 4.08
N GLY A 81 -11.75 6.26 4.58
CA GLY A 81 -11.00 6.72 5.75
C GLY A 81 -9.48 6.66 5.61
N GLU A 82 -8.94 6.93 4.42
CA GLU A 82 -7.50 7.01 4.14
C GLU A 82 -6.68 5.78 4.58
N THR A 83 -7.32 4.60 4.66
CA THR A 83 -6.67 3.39 5.18
C THR A 83 -5.47 2.99 4.32
N LEU A 84 -5.55 3.18 3.01
CA LEU A 84 -4.43 2.92 2.10
C LEU A 84 -3.24 3.85 2.35
N ARG A 85 -3.48 5.14 2.66
CA ARG A 85 -2.43 6.09 3.02
C ARG A 85 -1.73 5.63 4.29
N GLY A 86 -2.51 5.32 5.34
CA GLY A 86 -1.98 4.83 6.60
C GLY A 86 -1.17 3.53 6.43
N LEU A 87 -1.60 2.64 5.53
CA LEU A 87 -0.85 1.43 5.21
C LEU A 87 0.54 1.76 4.65
N ILE A 88 0.62 2.69 3.69
CA ILE A 88 1.87 3.11 3.07
C ILE A 88 2.80 3.74 4.12
N THR A 89 2.30 4.66 4.95
CA THR A 89 3.12 5.31 5.99
C THR A 89 3.55 4.35 7.09
N SER A 90 2.80 3.27 7.33
CA SER A 90 3.13 2.25 8.33
C SER A 90 4.25 1.28 7.91
N LEU A 91 4.58 1.20 6.62
CA LEU A 91 5.56 0.24 6.08
C LEU A 91 6.91 0.18 6.82
N PRO A 92 7.53 1.30 7.22
CA PRO A 92 8.83 1.29 7.90
C PRO A 92 8.79 0.56 9.24
N TYR A 93 7.64 0.59 9.93
CA TYR A 93 7.47 0.05 11.27
C TYR A 93 7.05 -1.42 11.26
N LEU A 94 6.61 -1.93 10.11
CA LEU A 94 6.24 -3.33 9.96
C LEU A 94 7.47 -4.25 9.88
N SER A 95 7.28 -5.48 10.32
CA SER A 95 8.25 -6.57 10.11
C SER A 95 8.44 -6.86 8.62
N LEU A 96 9.52 -7.55 8.24
CA LEU A 96 9.79 -7.88 6.84
C LEU A 96 8.63 -8.64 6.17
N GLU A 97 7.98 -9.55 6.89
CA GLU A 97 6.81 -10.29 6.40
C GLU A 97 5.59 -9.36 6.28
N GLY A 98 5.34 -8.51 7.28
CA GLY A 98 4.26 -7.53 7.25
C GLY A 98 4.39 -6.53 6.10
N ARG A 99 5.62 -6.10 5.77
CA ARG A 99 5.89 -5.25 4.60
C ARG A 99 5.57 -5.93 3.27
N LYS A 100 5.91 -7.21 3.14
CA LYS A 100 5.57 -8.00 1.94
C LYS A 100 4.06 -8.15 1.79
N ASP A 101 3.37 -8.48 2.88
CA ASP A 101 1.91 -8.60 2.88
C ASP A 101 1.23 -7.26 2.57
N ALA A 102 1.68 -6.15 3.17
CA ALA A 102 1.21 -4.80 2.87
C ALA A 102 1.37 -4.44 1.38
N THR A 103 2.53 -4.77 0.79
CA THR A 103 2.81 -4.51 -0.63
C THR A 103 1.88 -5.30 -1.56
N GLN A 104 1.61 -6.56 -1.23
CA GLN A 104 0.69 -7.41 -2.00
C GLN A 104 -0.77 -6.97 -1.83
N VAL A 105 -1.17 -6.60 -0.61
CA VAL A 105 -2.50 -6.03 -0.37
C VAL A 105 -2.66 -4.76 -1.20
N ASN A 106 -1.71 -3.82 -1.15
CA ASN A 106 -1.77 -2.60 -1.95
C ASN A 106 -1.89 -2.90 -3.46
N SER A 107 -1.04 -3.78 -4.01
CA SER A 107 -1.07 -4.06 -5.46
C SER A 107 -2.39 -4.65 -5.94
N ARG A 108 -3.12 -5.38 -5.08
CA ARG A 108 -4.44 -5.92 -5.42
C ARG A 108 -5.58 -4.93 -5.21
N LEU A 109 -5.38 -3.95 -4.33
CA LEU A 109 -6.37 -2.92 -3.99
C LEU A 109 -6.31 -1.70 -4.90
N VAL A 110 -5.19 -1.43 -5.57
CA VAL A 110 -5.05 -0.26 -6.44
C VAL A 110 -6.12 -0.27 -7.53
N ALA A 111 -6.97 0.77 -7.56
CA ALA A 111 -7.97 1.01 -8.58
C ALA A 111 -7.78 2.41 -9.19
N SER A 112 -8.03 2.53 -10.50
CA SER A 112 -7.92 3.81 -11.22
C SER A 112 -8.73 4.92 -10.57
N ASP A 113 -9.97 4.61 -10.21
CA ASP A 113 -10.96 5.58 -9.75
C ASP A 113 -10.58 6.14 -8.37
N TYR A 114 -9.96 5.30 -7.53
CA TYR A 114 -9.43 5.72 -6.23
C TYR A 114 -8.17 6.59 -6.39
N LEU A 115 -7.25 6.21 -7.29
CA LEU A 115 -6.04 6.98 -7.57
C LEU A 115 -6.34 8.36 -8.17
N GLU A 116 -7.38 8.48 -8.98
CA GLU A 116 -7.81 9.76 -9.55
C GLU A 116 -8.23 10.75 -8.45
N SER A 117 -8.90 10.26 -7.40
CA SER A 117 -9.33 11.08 -6.26
C SER A 117 -8.24 11.27 -5.18
N ASN A 118 -7.17 10.47 -5.21
CA ASN A 118 -6.11 10.43 -4.19
C ASN A 118 -4.71 10.41 -4.83
N ILE A 119 -4.49 11.25 -5.84
CA ILE A 119 -3.23 11.32 -6.60
C ILE A 119 -2.04 11.68 -5.68
N ASP A 120 -2.31 12.34 -4.57
CA ASP A 120 -1.34 12.75 -3.55
C ASP A 120 -0.73 11.55 -2.78
N LEU A 121 -1.31 10.35 -2.91
CA LEU A 121 -0.67 9.11 -2.48
C LEU A 121 0.66 8.88 -3.19
N MET A 122 0.81 9.39 -4.41
CA MET A 122 2.06 9.33 -5.16
C MET A 122 3.15 10.17 -4.48
N ASP A 123 2.80 11.32 -3.91
CA ASP A 123 3.74 12.15 -3.14
C ASP A 123 4.19 11.42 -1.87
N VAL A 124 3.28 10.73 -1.18
CA VAL A 124 3.61 9.91 0.01
C VAL A 124 4.54 8.74 -0.35
N LEU A 125 4.30 8.08 -1.48
CA LEU A 125 5.19 7.03 -1.98
C LEU A 125 6.58 7.59 -2.34
N VAL A 126 6.62 8.80 -2.91
CA VAL A 126 7.87 9.46 -3.29
C VAL A 126 8.67 9.89 -2.06
N ASP A 127 8.03 10.53 -1.07
CA ASP A 127 8.63 10.86 0.22
C ASP A 127 9.14 9.60 0.94
N GLY A 128 8.41 8.49 0.84
CA GLY A 128 8.82 7.19 1.36
C GLY A 128 10.17 6.71 0.80
N PHE A 129 10.52 7.02 -0.46
CA PHE A 129 11.82 6.69 -1.03
C PHE A 129 12.96 7.46 -0.36
N GLU A 130 12.75 8.75 -0.09
CA GLU A 130 13.77 9.63 0.49
C GLU A 130 13.97 9.34 1.97
N THR A 131 12.86 9.14 2.70
CA THR A 131 12.87 8.99 4.15
C THR A 131 13.33 7.59 4.58
N HIS A 132 13.05 6.54 3.80
CA HIS A 132 13.25 5.15 4.22
C HIS A 132 14.14 4.35 3.27
N ARG A 133 15.46 4.53 3.41
CA ARG A 133 16.49 3.85 2.58
C ARG A 133 16.40 2.31 2.57
N SER A 134 15.86 1.68 3.62
CA SER A 134 15.65 0.23 3.70
C SER A 134 14.33 -0.26 3.07
N GLY A 135 13.43 0.66 2.72
CA GLY A 135 12.11 0.40 2.14
C GLY A 135 11.99 0.75 0.65
N VAL A 136 13.03 1.32 0.04
CA VAL A 136 13.04 1.82 -1.35
C VAL A 136 12.45 0.82 -2.34
N THR A 137 12.80 -0.47 -2.24
CA THR A 137 12.29 -1.52 -3.14
C THR A 137 10.79 -1.78 -2.99
N LEU A 138 10.24 -1.61 -1.78
CA LEU A 138 8.82 -1.85 -1.49
C LEU A 138 7.97 -0.67 -1.97
N TYR A 139 8.38 0.55 -1.66
CA TYR A 139 7.77 1.77 -2.21
C TYR A 139 7.84 1.76 -3.75
N GLY A 140 8.96 1.30 -4.32
CA GLY A 140 9.16 1.15 -5.77
C GLY A 140 8.17 0.20 -6.41
N THR A 141 7.92 -0.92 -5.74
CA THR A 141 6.94 -1.91 -6.20
C THR A 141 5.52 -1.36 -6.15
N MET A 142 5.12 -0.69 -5.05
CA MET A 142 3.80 -0.06 -4.95
C MET A 142 3.60 1.05 -6.00
N PHE A 143 4.62 1.90 -6.16
CA PHE A 143 4.61 3.01 -7.11
C PHE A 143 4.48 2.53 -8.56
N ARG A 144 5.19 1.46 -8.94
CA ARG A 144 5.02 0.83 -10.26
C ARG A 144 3.60 0.35 -10.51
N GLU A 145 2.99 -0.30 -9.52
CA GLU A 145 1.61 -0.79 -9.64
C GLU A 145 0.63 0.37 -9.84
N CYS A 146 0.80 1.49 -9.12
CA CYS A 146 0.01 2.71 -9.34
C CYS A 146 0.19 3.30 -10.75
N ILE A 147 1.42 3.32 -11.26
CA ILE A 147 1.77 3.87 -12.58
C ILE A 147 1.18 3.09 -13.75
N ARG A 148 0.77 1.84 -13.54
CA ARG A 148 0.04 1.08 -14.56
C ARG A 148 -1.25 1.78 -14.98
N HIS A 149 -1.82 2.61 -14.11
CA HIS A 149 -3.00 3.41 -14.40
C HIS A 149 -2.63 4.70 -15.15
N GLN A 150 -3.37 4.99 -16.22
CA GLN A 150 -3.13 6.14 -17.08
C GLN A 150 -3.18 7.49 -16.35
N ILE A 151 -4.03 7.60 -15.31
CA ILE A 151 -4.16 8.82 -14.51
C ILE A 151 -2.85 9.18 -13.79
N VAL A 152 -2.18 8.18 -13.21
CA VAL A 152 -0.90 8.34 -12.49
C VAL A 152 0.27 8.51 -13.45
N ALA A 153 0.24 7.79 -14.58
CA ALA A 153 1.27 7.86 -15.61
C ALA A 153 1.50 9.28 -16.15
N LYS A 154 0.45 10.10 -16.23
CA LYS A 154 0.57 11.51 -16.64
C LYS A 154 1.38 12.32 -15.61
N SER A 155 1.15 12.08 -14.32
CA SER A 155 1.86 12.75 -13.24
C SER A 155 3.30 12.27 -13.05
N PHE A 156 3.63 11.05 -13.50
CA PHE A 156 4.99 10.50 -13.39
C PHE A 156 6.09 11.39 -13.98
N PHE A 157 5.80 12.10 -15.08
CA PHE A 157 6.77 12.98 -15.72
C PHE A 157 7.20 14.15 -14.84
N TYR A 158 6.35 14.60 -13.91
CA TYR A 158 6.71 15.57 -12.89
C TYR A 158 7.70 14.97 -11.87
N TYR A 159 7.45 13.73 -11.45
CA TYR A 159 8.30 13.05 -10.46
C TYR A 159 9.69 12.67 -11.01
N VAL A 160 9.80 12.31 -12.29
CA VAL A 160 11.08 11.99 -12.94
C VAL A 160 12.02 13.20 -13.01
N GLN A 161 11.48 14.42 -13.00
CA GLN A 161 12.27 15.65 -13.00
C GLN A 161 12.84 16.00 -11.62
N LEU A 162 12.45 15.27 -10.55
CA LEU A 162 12.98 15.52 -9.22
C LEU A 162 14.44 15.03 -9.11
N PRO A 163 15.36 15.86 -8.59
CA PRO A 163 16.80 15.54 -8.55
C PRO A 163 17.14 14.31 -7.71
N ASN A 164 16.24 13.88 -6.82
CA ASN A 164 16.41 12.72 -5.96
C ASN A 164 15.79 11.44 -6.54
N PHE A 165 15.07 11.53 -7.66
CA PHE A 165 14.39 10.38 -8.27
C PHE A 165 15.38 9.33 -8.82
N ASP A 166 16.62 9.74 -9.11
CA ASP A 166 17.72 8.90 -9.58
C ASP A 166 18.22 7.87 -8.54
N ILE A 167 17.82 7.98 -7.26
CA ILE A 167 18.28 7.06 -6.20
C ILE A 167 17.62 5.68 -6.33
N ALA A 168 16.51 5.57 -7.06
CA ALA A 168 15.89 4.28 -7.34
C ALA A 168 16.36 3.77 -8.71
N ALA A 169 17.18 2.71 -8.76
CA ALA A 169 17.34 1.91 -9.98
C ALA A 169 15.99 1.41 -10.55
N ASP A 170 14.93 1.44 -9.73
CA ASP A 170 13.54 1.20 -10.09
C ASP A 170 12.88 2.35 -10.89
N ALA A 171 13.37 3.59 -10.82
CA ALA A 171 12.86 4.73 -11.58
C ALA A 171 13.04 4.54 -13.09
N ALA A 172 14.23 4.14 -13.53
CA ALA A 172 14.52 3.86 -14.94
C ALA A 172 13.72 2.65 -15.46
N ALA A 173 13.54 1.61 -14.64
CA ALA A 173 12.69 0.47 -14.99
C ALA A 173 11.22 0.87 -15.13
N THR A 174 10.73 1.72 -14.23
CA THR A 174 9.36 2.27 -14.26
C THR A 174 9.15 3.19 -15.46
N PHE A 175 10.14 4.04 -15.77
CA PHE A 175 10.17 4.89 -16.96
C PHE A 175 10.12 4.03 -18.22
N LYS A 176 10.94 2.98 -18.30
CA LYS A 176 10.93 2.02 -19.43
C LYS A 176 9.59 1.29 -19.58
N GLU A 177 8.94 0.90 -18.49
CA GLU A 177 7.60 0.30 -18.54
C GLU A 177 6.55 1.30 -19.06
N LEU A 178 6.63 2.56 -18.62
CA LEU A 178 5.75 3.63 -19.12
C LEU A 178 5.95 3.91 -20.61
N LEU A 179 7.21 4.02 -21.07
CA LEU A 179 7.57 4.20 -22.48
C LEU A 179 6.97 3.11 -23.37
N THR A 180 6.88 1.87 -22.86
CA THR A 180 6.44 0.71 -23.65
C THR A 180 4.92 0.50 -23.63
N ARG A 181 4.24 0.85 -22.53
CA ARG A 181 2.79 0.63 -22.36
C ARG A 181 1.92 1.83 -22.75
N GLN A 182 2.37 3.06 -22.51
CA GLN A 182 1.56 4.27 -22.73
C GLN A 182 2.14 5.18 -23.81
N LYS A 183 2.21 4.64 -25.03
CA LYS A 183 2.83 5.29 -26.19
C LYS A 183 2.25 6.68 -26.50
N SER A 184 0.94 6.89 -26.30
CA SER A 184 0.28 8.19 -26.56
C SER A 184 0.65 9.25 -25.53
N THR A 185 0.61 8.92 -24.23
CA THR A 185 0.98 9.84 -23.14
C THR A 185 2.45 10.23 -23.23
N VAL A 186 3.31 9.27 -23.55
CA VAL A 186 4.75 9.47 -23.75
C VAL A 186 5.02 10.32 -24.99
N ALA A 187 4.35 10.02 -26.11
CA ALA A 187 4.50 10.81 -27.33
C ALA A 187 4.12 12.27 -27.10
N GLU A 188 3.02 12.53 -26.38
CA GLU A 188 2.58 13.88 -26.05
C GLU A 188 3.62 14.62 -25.17
N PHE A 189 4.21 13.92 -24.19
CA PHE A 189 5.29 14.47 -23.36
C PHE A 189 6.55 14.76 -24.17
N LEU A 190 7.01 13.83 -25.02
CA LEU A 190 8.20 13.99 -25.86
C LEU A 190 8.05 15.11 -26.89
N THR A 191 6.83 15.43 -27.33
CA THR A 191 6.57 16.59 -28.20
C THR A 191 6.56 17.93 -27.45
N LYS A 192 6.52 17.93 -26.12
CA LYS A 192 6.46 19.14 -25.27
C LYS A 192 7.79 19.46 -24.57
N ILE A 193 8.80 18.59 -24.68
CA ILE A 193 10.20 18.84 -24.29
C ILE A 193 10.93 19.47 -25.48
#